data_AF-Q21K78-F1
#
_entry.id   AF-Q21K78-F1
#
_cell.length_a   1.000
_cell.length_b   1.000
_cell.length_c   1.000
_cell.angle_alpha   90.00
_cell.angle_beta   90.00
_cell.angle_gamma   90.00
#
_symmetry.space_group_name_H-M   'P 1'
#
loop_
_entity.id
_entity.type
_entity.pdbx_description
1 polymer ?
#
loop_
_entity_poly.entity_id
_entity_poly.type
_entity_poly.pdbx_seq_one_letter_code
_entity_poly.pdbx_strand_id
1 'polypeptide(L)'
;MTDIYTTPNSELIDSETPAFEAPLFKLVGIGLATAFGSVIAGGYLMARNYKSMGEHRNARSAIIYSAVGFVAIMLLAAFIPESWNVSNTVFTVTQIIVMVQLAKRYQGAALDAVKTSNGSFQSNWKAFGISLLFLLFIGVVVFGVVFAAAYFTSWSM
;
A
#
# COMPACT_ATOMS: atom_id res chain seq x y z
N MET A 1 -35.94 -0.71 48.97
CA MET A 1 -34.63 -0.98 48.34
C MET A 1 -34.46 0.07 47.27
N THR A 2 -33.67 1.12 47.55
CA THR A 2 -33.30 2.12 46.55
C THR A 2 -32.19 1.53 45.70
N ASP A 3 -32.46 1.26 44.43
CA ASP A 3 -31.44 0.82 43.48
C ASP A 3 -30.39 1.95 43.34
N ILE A 4 -29.20 1.73 43.88
CA ILE A 4 -28.08 2.69 43.88
C ILE A 4 -27.38 2.73 42.51
N TYR A 5 -27.70 1.78 41.63
CA TYR A 5 -27.07 1.66 40.32
C TYR A 5 -28.11 1.75 39.20
N THR A 6 -28.02 2.80 38.40
CA THR A 6 -28.64 2.91 37.08
C THR A 6 -27.52 2.83 36.05
N THR A 7 -27.57 1.87 35.12
CA THR A 7 -26.62 1.82 34.01
C THR A 7 -26.79 3.11 33.18
N PRO A 8 -25.70 3.78 32.78
CA PRO A 8 -25.81 4.87 31.82
C PRO A 8 -26.51 4.33 30.58
N ASN A 9 -27.61 4.97 30.18
CA ASN A 9 -28.20 4.73 28.86
C ASN A 9 -27.17 5.22 27.84
N SER A 10 -26.32 4.29 27.40
CA SER A 10 -25.54 4.44 26.18
C SER A 10 -26.52 4.37 25.03
N GLU A 11 -27.09 5.52 24.67
CA GLU A 11 -27.81 5.66 23.42
C GLU A 11 -26.85 5.19 22.31
N LEU A 12 -27.21 4.11 21.62
CA LEU A 12 -26.48 3.68 20.44
C LEU A 12 -26.72 4.79 19.41
N ILE A 13 -25.79 5.73 19.34
CA ILE A 13 -25.71 6.65 18.23
C ILE A 13 -25.51 5.72 17.03
N ASP A 14 -26.57 5.56 16.24
CA ASP A 14 -26.51 4.96 14.91
C ASP A 14 -25.65 5.91 14.07
N SER A 15 -24.33 5.86 14.27
CA SER A 15 -23.40 6.51 13.38
C SER A 15 -23.61 5.83 12.04
N GLU A 16 -24.17 6.57 11.09
CA GLU A 16 -24.21 6.21 9.67
C GLU A 16 -22.76 5.94 9.24
N THR A 17 -22.32 4.71 9.48
CA THR A 17 -20.99 4.26 9.15
C THR A 17 -20.98 4.20 7.63
N PRO A 18 -20.08 4.90 6.94
CA PRO A 18 -20.04 4.87 5.49
C PRO A 18 -19.98 3.40 5.06
N ALA A 19 -20.90 3.03 4.17
CA ALA A 19 -21.14 1.64 3.78
C ALA A 19 -19.97 1.11 2.92
N PHE A 20 -18.85 0.81 3.58
CA PHE A 20 -17.71 0.13 3.00
C PHE A 20 -17.82 -1.37 3.25
N GLU A 21 -17.48 -2.19 2.26
CA GLU A 21 -17.52 -3.65 2.39
C GLU A 21 -16.51 -4.17 3.43
N ALA A 22 -15.46 -3.40 3.73
CA ALA A 22 -14.44 -3.70 4.73
C ALA A 22 -13.80 -2.42 5.31
N PRO A 23 -13.05 -2.52 6.43
CA PRO A 23 -12.23 -1.41 6.90
C PRO A 23 -11.13 -1.04 5.89
N LEU A 24 -10.86 0.26 5.74
CA LEU A 24 -9.84 0.81 4.83
C LEU A 24 -8.44 0.80 5.48
N PHE A 25 -7.40 0.74 4.66
CA PHE A 25 -6.01 0.99 5.07
C PHE A 25 -5.72 2.50 5.13
N LYS A 26 -5.04 2.94 6.20
CA LYS A 26 -4.61 4.33 6.40
C LYS A 26 -3.51 4.74 5.40
N LEU A 27 -3.33 6.05 5.20
CA LEU A 27 -2.21 6.61 4.44
C LEU A 27 -0.85 6.12 4.94
N VAL A 28 -0.66 6.07 6.27
CA VAL A 28 0.57 5.54 6.88
C VAL A 28 0.78 4.06 6.54
N GLY A 29 -0.28 3.26 6.51
CA GLY A 29 -0.20 1.85 6.10
C GLY A 29 0.21 1.69 4.64
N ILE A 30 -0.31 2.54 3.74
CA ILE A 30 0.07 2.56 2.32
C ILE A 30 1.53 3.01 2.15
N GLY A 31 1.96 4.02 2.89
CA GLY A 31 3.35 4.48 2.92
C GLY A 31 4.32 3.40 3.42
N LEU A 32 4.00 2.75 4.55
CA LEU A 32 4.76 1.62 5.08
C LEU A 32 4.85 0.48 4.07
N ALA A 33 3.72 0.12 3.45
CA ALA A 33 3.73 -0.94 2.45
C ALA A 33 4.59 -0.59 1.24
N THR A 34 4.57 0.69 0.82
CA THR A 34 5.43 1.18 -0.26
C THR A 34 6.91 1.14 0.11
N ALA A 35 7.25 1.51 1.35
CA ALA A 35 8.64 1.55 1.82
C ALA A 35 9.28 0.15 1.83
N PHE A 36 8.55 -0.86 2.30
CA PHE A 36 9.09 -2.22 2.46
C PHE A 36 8.81 -3.12 1.27
N GLY A 37 7.64 -3.01 0.63
CA GLY A 37 7.19 -3.89 -0.45
C GLY A 37 7.15 -3.23 -1.83
N SER A 38 7.76 -2.05 -1.99
CA SER A 38 7.72 -1.17 -3.19
C SER A 38 6.33 -0.59 -3.52
N VAL A 39 6.27 0.25 -4.55
CA VAL A 39 5.01 0.76 -5.12
C VAL A 39 3.97 -0.33 -5.41
N ILE A 40 4.37 -1.58 -5.69
CA ILE A 40 3.43 -2.69 -5.92
C ILE A 40 2.62 -2.97 -4.65
N ALA A 41 3.26 -3.09 -3.49
CA ALA A 41 2.58 -3.33 -2.23
C ALA A 41 1.69 -2.15 -1.80
N GLY A 42 2.16 -0.92 -2.00
CA GLY A 42 1.34 0.29 -1.80
C GLY A 42 0.11 0.30 -2.71
N GLY A 43 0.28 -0.03 -3.99
CA GLY A 43 -0.80 -0.13 -4.97
C GLY A 43 -1.78 -1.26 -4.64
N TYR A 44 -1.31 -2.37 -4.08
CA TYR A 44 -2.16 -3.44 -3.59
C TYR A 44 -3.06 -2.97 -2.44
N LEU A 45 -2.53 -2.23 -1.46
CA LEU A 45 -3.35 -1.68 -0.38
C LEU A 45 -4.36 -0.64 -0.91
N MET A 46 -3.96 0.22 -1.84
CA MET A 46 -4.90 1.12 -2.53
C MET A 46 -5.99 0.34 -3.27
N ALA A 47 -5.66 -0.76 -3.94
CA ALA A 47 -6.63 -1.61 -4.61
C ALA A 47 -7.61 -2.27 -3.64
N ARG A 48 -7.15 -2.67 -2.44
CA ARG A 48 -8.03 -3.19 -1.37
C ARG A 48 -9.00 -2.12 -0.90
N ASN A 49 -8.54 -0.88 -0.73
CA ASN A 49 -9.42 0.24 -0.40
C ASN A 49 -10.45 0.48 -1.50
N TYR A 50 -10.04 0.53 -2.78
CA TYR A 50 -10.98 0.69 -3.89
C TYR A 50 -12.04 -0.41 -3.94
N LYS A 51 -11.67 -1.69 -3.75
CA LYS A 51 -12.65 -2.77 -3.66
C LYS A 51 -13.64 -2.53 -2.54
N SER A 52 -13.16 -2.11 -1.38
CA SER A 52 -14.00 -1.82 -0.24
C SER A 52 -14.97 -0.64 -0.46
N MET A 53 -14.64 0.26 -1.38
CA MET A 53 -15.49 1.37 -1.80
C MET A 53 -16.42 0.99 -2.98
N GLY A 54 -16.45 -0.29 -3.40
CA GLY A 54 -17.20 -0.74 -4.58
C GLY A 54 -16.55 -0.36 -5.92
N GLU A 55 -15.37 0.27 -5.91
CA GLU A 55 -14.70 0.79 -7.10
C GLU A 55 -13.77 -0.25 -7.77
N HIS A 56 -14.32 -1.38 -8.21
CA HIS A 56 -13.53 -2.50 -8.75
C HIS A 56 -12.64 -2.13 -9.95
N ARG A 57 -13.08 -1.20 -10.80
CA ARG A 57 -12.28 -0.70 -11.94
C ARG A 57 -11.02 0.02 -11.44
N ASN A 58 -11.16 0.91 -10.46
CA ASN A 58 -10.05 1.65 -9.88
C ASN A 58 -9.11 0.72 -9.10
N ALA A 59 -9.65 -0.34 -8.48
CA ALA A 59 -8.84 -1.38 -7.86
C ALA A 59 -7.93 -2.09 -8.86
N ARG A 60 -8.46 -2.48 -10.03
CA ARG A 60 -7.66 -3.10 -11.09
C ARG A 60 -6.61 -2.13 -11.64
N SER A 61 -7.01 -0.88 -11.89
CA SER A 61 -6.10 0.16 -12.34
C SER A 61 -4.96 0.41 -11.35
N ALA A 62 -5.23 0.40 -10.04
CA ALA A 62 -4.21 0.59 -9.01
C ALA A 62 -3.11 -0.50 -9.05
N ILE A 63 -3.49 -1.76 -9.27
CA ILE A 63 -2.52 -2.87 -9.44
C ILE A 63 -1.72 -2.72 -10.72
N ILE A 64 -2.37 -2.38 -11.83
CA ILE A 64 -1.70 -2.25 -13.13
C ILE A 64 -0.70 -1.07 -13.08
N TYR A 65 -1.13 0.10 -12.62
CA TYR A 65 -0.27 1.27 -12.56
C TYR A 65 0.86 1.13 -11.55
N SER A 66 0.65 0.42 -10.43
CA SER A 66 1.75 0.15 -9.51
C SER A 66 2.77 -0.84 -10.08
N ALA A 67 2.32 -1.87 -10.80
CA ALA A 67 3.23 -2.79 -11.50
C ALA A 67 4.03 -2.08 -12.60
N VAL A 68 3.35 -1.28 -13.44
CA VAL A 68 4.01 -0.46 -14.47
C VAL A 68 4.98 0.54 -13.85
N GLY A 69 4.57 1.22 -12.77
CA GLY A 69 5.41 2.16 -12.03
C GLY A 69 6.65 1.49 -11.45
N PHE A 70 6.53 0.26 -10.93
CA PHE A 70 7.68 -0.50 -10.43
C PHE A 70 8.69 -0.81 -11.52
N VAL A 71 8.22 -1.32 -12.67
CA VAL A 71 9.08 -1.58 -13.83
C VAL A 71 9.76 -0.29 -14.31
N ALA A 72 9.02 0.82 -14.36
CA ALA A 72 9.58 2.12 -14.74
C ALA A 72 10.68 2.58 -13.77
N ILE A 73 10.47 2.45 -12.45
CA ILE A 73 11.48 2.78 -11.44
C ILE A 73 12.74 1.91 -11.61
N MET A 74 12.57 0.60 -11.84
CA MET A 74 13.68 -0.33 -12.08
C MET A 74 14.48 0.03 -13.34
N LEU A 75 13.79 0.34 -14.44
CA LEU A 75 14.44 0.77 -15.68
C LEU A 75 15.18 2.09 -15.48
N LEU A 76 14.54 3.09 -14.86
CA LEU A 76 15.18 4.37 -14.57
C LEU A 76 16.44 4.18 -13.72
N ALA A 77 16.38 3.33 -12.68
CA ALA A 77 17.54 3.02 -11.85
C ALA A 77 18.66 2.33 -12.66
N ALA A 78 18.31 1.44 -13.60
CA ALA A 78 19.29 0.73 -14.44
C ALA A 78 19.94 1.61 -15.52
N PHE A 79 19.26 2.66 -15.99
CA PHE A 79 19.78 3.57 -17.02
C PHE A 79 20.49 4.81 -16.47
N ILE A 80 20.49 5.01 -15.14
CA ILE A 80 21.20 6.15 -14.54
C ILE A 80 22.72 5.90 -14.56
N PRO A 81 23.51 6.84 -15.11
CA PRO A 81 24.97 6.73 -15.10
C PRO A 81 25.52 6.70 -13.69
N GLU A 82 26.49 5.81 -13.43
CA GLU A 82 27.16 5.72 -12.13
C GLU A 82 27.86 7.04 -11.74
N SER A 83 28.28 7.85 -12.72
CA SER A 83 28.92 9.15 -12.51
C SER A 83 28.05 10.17 -11.77
N TRP A 84 26.73 9.98 -11.74
CA TRP A 84 25.80 10.88 -11.06
C TRP A 84 25.72 10.63 -9.54
N ASN A 85 26.28 9.51 -9.06
CA ASN A 85 26.32 9.13 -7.64
C ASN A 85 24.96 9.30 -6.92
N VAL A 86 23.88 8.90 -7.58
CA VAL A 86 22.52 9.04 -7.05
C VAL A 86 22.31 8.00 -5.95
N SER A 87 21.98 8.46 -4.74
CA SER A 87 21.70 7.55 -3.62
C SER A 87 20.40 6.78 -3.84
N ASN A 88 20.42 5.47 -3.54
CA ASN A 88 19.24 4.60 -3.59
C ASN A 88 18.08 5.11 -2.71
N THR A 89 18.39 5.83 -1.63
CA THR A 89 17.40 6.44 -0.74
C THR A 89 16.48 7.42 -1.49
N VAL A 90 16.97 8.08 -2.54
CA VAL A 90 16.17 9.01 -3.35
C VAL A 90 14.99 8.26 -3.98
N PHE A 91 15.22 7.11 -4.60
CA PHE A 91 14.15 6.31 -5.20
C PHE A 91 13.15 5.83 -4.15
N THR A 92 13.63 5.38 -2.99
CA THR A 92 12.79 4.92 -1.88
C THR A 92 11.91 6.04 -1.33
N VAL A 93 12.47 7.22 -1.06
CA VAL A 93 11.71 8.35 -0.54
C VAL A 93 10.73 8.88 -1.58
N THR A 94 11.17 9.04 -2.83
CA THR A 94 10.32 9.53 -3.93
C THR A 94 9.12 8.63 -4.13
N GLN A 95 9.30 7.31 -4.18
CA GLN A 95 8.17 6.40 -4.39
C GLN A 95 7.17 6.42 -3.23
N ILE A 96 7.64 6.53 -1.97
CA ILE A 96 6.77 6.64 -0.79
C ILE A 96 5.94 7.92 -0.88
N ILE A 97 6.59 9.07 -1.15
CA ILE A 97 5.90 10.36 -1.26
C ILE A 97 4.84 10.29 -2.37
N VAL A 98 5.21 9.82 -3.56
CA VAL A 98 4.29 9.70 -4.69
C VAL A 98 3.08 8.83 -4.32
N MET A 99 3.30 7.65 -3.75
CA MET A 99 2.22 6.75 -3.37
C MET A 99 1.30 7.32 -2.28
N VAL A 100 1.87 7.96 -1.24
CA VAL A 100 1.07 8.61 -0.20
C VAL A 100 0.24 9.77 -0.77
N GLN A 101 0.81 10.54 -1.68
CA GLN A 101 0.11 11.65 -2.34
C GLN A 101 -1.01 11.15 -3.27
N LEU A 102 -0.78 10.06 -4.01
CA LEU A 102 -1.83 9.41 -4.81
C LEU A 102 -2.95 8.88 -3.91
N ALA A 103 -2.62 8.19 -2.83
CA ALA A 103 -3.59 7.70 -1.87
C ALA A 103 -4.40 8.84 -1.23
N LYS A 104 -3.73 9.93 -0.82
CA LYS A 104 -4.40 11.11 -0.28
C LYS A 104 -5.33 11.76 -1.31
N ARG A 105 -4.88 11.90 -2.56
CA ARG A 105 -5.66 12.53 -3.63
C ARG A 105 -6.91 11.75 -3.97
N TYR A 106 -6.82 10.41 -4.10
CA TYR A 106 -7.93 9.60 -4.59
C TYR A 106 -8.78 8.96 -3.50
N GLN A 107 -8.22 8.71 -2.31
CA GLN A 107 -8.91 8.01 -1.23
C GLN A 107 -9.08 8.90 0.01
N GLY A 108 -8.58 10.13 0.01
CA GLY A 108 -8.63 11.04 1.15
C GLY A 108 -10.04 11.29 1.67
N ALA A 109 -11.00 11.60 0.79
CA ALA A 109 -12.38 11.84 1.18
C ALA A 109 -13.02 10.63 1.88
N ALA A 110 -12.79 9.41 1.37
CA ALA A 110 -13.28 8.19 2.00
C ALA A 110 -12.60 7.91 3.35
N LEU A 111 -11.29 8.14 3.44
CA LEU A 111 -10.54 8.01 4.70
C LEU A 111 -11.01 9.02 5.75
N ASP A 112 -11.37 10.24 5.35
CA ASP A 112 -11.90 11.26 6.25
C ASP A 112 -13.32 10.92 6.71
N ALA A 113 -14.16 10.35 5.82
CA ALA A 113 -15.48 9.83 6.18
C ALA A 113 -15.42 8.75 7.29
N VAL A 114 -14.45 7.81 7.21
CA VAL A 114 -14.22 6.82 8.29
C VAL A 114 -13.84 7.51 9.60
N LYS A 115 -13.03 8.57 9.57
CA LYS A 115 -12.65 9.29 10.80
C LYS A 115 -13.84 10.01 11.42
N THR A 116 -14.66 10.67 10.60
CA THR A 116 -15.80 11.46 11.09
C THR A 116 -16.93 10.56 11.60
N SER A 117 -17.09 9.36 11.03
CA SER A 117 -18.10 8.38 11.48
C SER A 117 -17.64 7.53 12.68
N ASN A 118 -16.48 7.83 13.26
CA ASN A 118 -15.80 6.99 14.25
C ASN A 118 -15.64 5.52 13.81
N GLY A 119 -15.49 5.31 12.49
CA GLY A 119 -15.30 3.99 11.89
C GLY A 119 -13.90 3.43 12.14
N SER A 120 -13.74 2.13 11.94
CA SER A 120 -12.46 1.44 12.15
C SER A 120 -11.61 1.37 10.88
N PHE A 121 -10.29 1.42 11.05
CA PHE A 121 -9.31 1.19 9.98
C PHE A 121 -8.66 -0.18 10.14
N GLN A 122 -8.12 -0.72 9.05
CA GLN A 122 -7.19 -1.85 9.12
C GLN A 122 -5.95 -1.49 9.93
N SER A 123 -5.41 -2.48 10.64
CA SER A 123 -4.17 -2.33 11.41
C SER A 123 -2.95 -2.07 10.50
N ASN A 124 -2.08 -1.15 10.91
CA ASN A 124 -0.81 -0.92 10.23
C ASN A 124 0.12 -2.15 10.30
N TRP A 125 -0.01 -3.01 11.32
CA TRP A 125 0.72 -4.27 11.39
C TRP A 125 0.36 -5.23 10.26
N LYS A 126 -0.91 -5.23 9.85
CA LYS A 126 -1.37 -6.00 8.68
C LYS A 126 -0.78 -5.45 7.39
N ALA A 127 -0.74 -4.13 7.23
CA ALA A 127 -0.09 -3.49 6.09
C ALA A 127 1.40 -3.84 6.02
N PHE A 128 2.11 -3.79 7.16
CA PHE A 128 3.51 -4.18 7.26
C PHE A 128 3.71 -5.66 6.91
N GLY A 129 2.93 -6.59 7.49
CA GLY A 129 3.02 -8.02 7.16
C GLY A 129 2.80 -8.31 5.67
N ILE A 130 1.82 -7.66 5.04
CA ILE A 130 1.61 -7.77 3.58
C ILE A 130 2.83 -7.28 2.82
N SER A 131 3.43 -6.15 3.24
CA SER A 131 4.60 -5.59 2.56
C SER A 131 5.82 -6.52 2.59
N LEU A 132 6.01 -7.29 3.68
CA LEU A 132 7.06 -8.29 3.77
C LEU A 132 6.83 -9.46 2.79
N LEU A 133 5.58 -9.86 2.54
CA LEU A 133 5.28 -10.87 1.53
C LEU A 133 5.61 -10.38 0.12
N PHE A 134 5.31 -9.11 -0.19
CA PHE A 134 5.71 -8.52 -1.47
C PHE A 134 7.23 -8.36 -1.58
N LEU A 135 7.91 -7.95 -0.51
CA LEU A 135 9.37 -7.88 -0.47
C LEU A 135 10.00 -9.25 -0.76
N LEU A 136 9.50 -10.30 -0.09
CA LEU A 136 9.95 -11.67 -0.32
C LEU A 136 9.70 -12.11 -1.77
N PHE A 137 8.51 -11.87 -2.30
CA PHE A 137 8.16 -12.20 -3.67
C PHE A 137 9.08 -11.50 -4.68
N ILE A 138 9.28 -10.19 -4.54
CA ILE A 138 10.19 -9.41 -5.39
C ILE A 138 11.62 -9.96 -5.26
N GLY A 139 12.08 -10.25 -4.05
CA GLY A 139 13.40 -10.83 -3.80
C GLY A 139 13.61 -12.16 -4.53
N VAL A 140 12.63 -13.07 -4.47
CA VAL A 140 12.66 -14.35 -5.18
C VAL A 140 12.70 -14.15 -6.70
N VAL A 141 11.86 -13.25 -7.23
CA VAL A 141 11.81 -12.97 -8.67
C VAL A 141 13.14 -12.37 -9.16
N VAL A 142 13.65 -11.34 -8.48
CA VAL A 142 14.91 -10.69 -8.84
C VAL A 142 16.07 -11.69 -8.75
N PHE A 143 16.15 -12.47 -7.67
CA PHE A 143 17.18 -13.49 -7.51
C PHE A 143 17.11 -14.53 -8.64
N GLY A 144 15.91 -15.04 -8.96
CA GLY A 144 15.73 -16.00 -10.04
C GLY A 144 16.16 -15.47 -11.41
N VAL A 145 15.82 -14.21 -11.72
CA VAL A 145 16.23 -13.55 -12.97
C VAL A 145 17.75 -13.40 -13.04
N VAL A 146 18.39 -12.91 -11.97
CA VAL A 146 19.85 -12.73 -11.92
C VAL A 146 20.57 -14.07 -12.01
N PHE A 147 20.10 -15.09 -11.29
CA PHE A 147 20.68 -16.43 -11.32
C PHE A 147 20.57 -17.05 -12.73
N ALA A 148 19.41 -16.96 -13.37
CA ALA A 148 19.20 -17.47 -14.72
C ALA A 148 20.08 -16.75 -15.74
N ALA A 149 20.20 -15.43 -15.65
CA ALA A 149 21.08 -14.63 -16.51
C ALA A 149 22.55 -15.04 -16.33
N ALA A 150 23.02 -15.16 -15.09
CA ALA A 150 24.39 -15.57 -14.78
C ALA A 150 24.69 -16.99 -15.31
N TYR A 151 23.79 -17.93 -15.08
CA TYR A 151 23.91 -19.30 -15.58
C TYR A 151 24.01 -19.34 -17.11
N PHE A 152 23.15 -18.61 -17.82
CA PHE A 152 23.18 -18.52 -19.27
C PHE A 152 24.48 -17.91 -19.81
N THR A 153 25.00 -16.85 -19.17
CA THR A 153 26.29 -16.26 -19.57
C THR A 153 27.48 -17.19 -19.33
N SER A 154 27.42 -18.03 -18.28
CA SER A 154 28.51 -18.97 -17.98
C SER A 154 28.61 -20.15 -18.96
N TRP A 155 27.51 -20.50 -19.64
CA TRP A 155 27.47 -21.59 -20.62
C TRP A 155 27.81 -21.14 -22.05
N SER A 156 27.83 -19.82 -22.30
CA SER A 156 28.12 -19.23 -23.61
C SER A 156 29.59 -18.77 -23.77
N MET A 157 30.43 -19.00 -22.75
CA MET A 157 31.89 -18.83 -22.78
C MET A 157 32.58 -20.19 -22.80
#